data_AF-A0A4U5N5Y4-F1
#
_entry.id   AF-A0A4U5N5Y4-F1
#
_cell.length_a   1.000
_cell.length_b   1.000
_cell.length_c   1.000
_cell.angle_alpha   90.00
_cell.angle_beta   90.00
_cell.angle_gamma   90.00
#
_symmetry.space_group_name_H-M   'P 1'
#
loop_
_entity.id
_entity.type
_entity.pdbx_description
1 polymer ?
#
loop_
_entity_poly.entity_id
_entity_poly.type
_entity_poly.pdbx_seq_one_letter_code
_entity_poly.pdbx_strand_id
1 'polypeptide(L)'
;MALLLSDAFFPGFGSVRLHRRRDPFAALFGNSPLAESSKVAFKDGVLSIGFPTSAFKPEELEVNVVGDNLVVEAKHSSESESGSIERLFVQKVRLPEDVDFDSIQGTTDVQGNLSVTARAKKPAAIEGKRTIPIGIAPTNSKDEK
;
A
#
# COMPACT_ATOMS: atom_id res chain seq x y z
N MET A 1 -4.50 -68.46 -2.30
CA MET A 1 -4.42 -67.51 -3.43
C MET A 1 -5.08 -66.21 -3.01
N ALA A 2 -4.30 -65.21 -2.64
CA ALA A 2 -4.71 -63.81 -2.55
C ALA A 2 -3.52 -63.01 -3.05
N LEU A 3 -3.64 -62.47 -4.25
CA LEU A 3 -2.58 -61.70 -4.91
C LEU A 3 -2.66 -60.25 -4.44
N LEU A 4 -1.52 -59.78 -3.93
CA LEU A 4 -1.16 -58.36 -3.84
C LEU A 4 -1.18 -57.74 -5.23
N LEU A 5 -1.87 -56.61 -5.40
CA LEU A 5 -1.56 -55.66 -6.46
C LEU A 5 -1.18 -54.31 -5.83
N SER A 6 0.09 -53.98 -6.02
CA SER A 6 0.61 -52.62 -6.10
C SER A 6 -0.06 -51.89 -7.27
N ASP A 7 -0.37 -50.61 -7.13
CA ASP A 7 0.54 -49.56 -7.60
C ASP A 7 -0.13 -48.19 -7.54
N ALA A 8 0.65 -47.24 -7.01
CA ALA A 8 0.29 -45.85 -6.91
C ALA A 8 0.22 -45.22 -8.32
N PHE A 9 -0.97 -44.77 -8.72
CA PHE A 9 -1.15 -43.89 -9.87
C PHE A 9 -1.54 -42.50 -9.38
N PHE A 10 -0.55 -41.76 -8.87
CA PHE A 10 -0.66 -40.30 -8.80
C PHE A 10 -0.33 -39.75 -10.19
N PRO A 11 -1.27 -39.14 -10.92
CA PRO A 11 -0.93 -38.41 -12.12
C PRO A 11 -0.02 -37.24 -11.71
N GLY A 12 1.21 -37.26 -12.20
CA GLY A 12 2.18 -36.19 -11.99
C GLY A 12 1.60 -34.87 -12.48
N PHE A 13 1.45 -33.90 -11.58
CA PHE A 13 1.30 -32.51 -11.97
C PHE A 13 2.59 -32.10 -12.65
N GLY A 14 2.58 -32.17 -13.99
CA GLY A 14 3.60 -31.55 -14.82
C GLY A 14 3.77 -30.11 -14.38
N SER A 15 5.03 -29.69 -14.20
CA SER A 15 5.37 -28.31 -13.94
C SER A 15 4.83 -27.47 -15.09
N VAL A 16 3.72 -26.78 -14.84
CA VAL A 16 3.25 -25.70 -15.70
C VAL A 16 4.33 -24.64 -15.63
N ARG A 17 5.26 -24.66 -16.59
CA ARG A 17 6.10 -23.51 -16.87
C ARG A 17 5.14 -22.42 -17.30
N LEU A 18 4.73 -21.58 -16.35
CA LEU A 18 4.15 -20.28 -16.64
C LEU A 18 5.14 -19.60 -17.59
N HIS A 19 4.88 -19.68 -18.89
CA HIS A 19 5.31 -18.66 -19.81
C HIS A 19 4.69 -17.40 -19.23
N ARG A 20 5.51 -16.65 -18.48
CA ARG A 20 5.19 -15.31 -18.03
C ARG A 20 4.93 -14.55 -19.33
N ARG A 21 3.66 -14.51 -19.76
CA ARG A 21 3.19 -13.66 -20.84
C ARG A 21 3.81 -12.32 -20.52
N ARG A 22 4.70 -11.85 -21.39
CA ARG A 22 5.27 -10.52 -21.27
C ARG A 22 4.04 -9.61 -21.27
N ASP A 23 3.72 -9.04 -20.12
CA ASP A 23 2.59 -8.14 -20.00
C ASP A 23 2.86 -7.02 -21.02
N PRO A 24 2.00 -6.86 -22.05
CA PRO A 24 2.21 -5.83 -23.07
C PRO A 24 2.23 -4.43 -22.45
N PHE A 25 1.68 -4.28 -21.25
CA PHE A 25 1.72 -3.05 -20.47
C PHE A 25 2.92 -2.95 -19.54
N ALA A 26 3.76 -3.98 -19.36
CA ALA A 26 4.99 -3.86 -18.57
C ALA A 26 5.98 -2.85 -19.16
N ALA A 27 5.98 -2.65 -20.48
CA ALA A 27 6.79 -1.60 -21.11
C ALA A 27 6.21 -0.20 -20.89
N LEU A 28 4.88 -0.10 -20.68
CA LEU A 28 4.16 1.15 -20.46
C LEU A 28 4.13 1.56 -18.98
N PHE A 29 4.00 0.59 -18.06
CA PHE A 29 3.81 0.82 -16.63
C PHE A 29 4.87 0.18 -15.73
N GLY A 30 5.76 -0.66 -16.25
CA GLY A 30 6.73 -1.43 -15.44
C GLY A 30 7.75 -0.59 -14.70
N ASN A 31 7.96 0.67 -15.11
CA ASN A 31 8.73 1.69 -14.41
C ASN A 31 7.89 2.97 -14.16
N SER A 32 6.55 2.89 -14.21
CA SER A 32 5.75 4.09 -14.00
C SER A 32 5.72 4.45 -12.52
N PRO A 33 5.97 5.72 -12.15
CA PRO A 33 5.78 6.18 -10.77
C PRO A 33 4.33 5.98 -10.29
N LEU A 34 3.37 5.79 -11.21
CA LEU A 34 1.98 5.43 -10.94
C LEU A 34 1.81 4.04 -10.30
N ALA A 35 2.78 3.13 -10.48
CA ALA A 35 2.77 1.82 -9.84
C ALA A 35 3.39 1.82 -8.43
N GLU A 36 4.01 2.94 -8.02
CA GLU A 36 4.55 3.07 -6.66
C GLU A 36 3.41 3.36 -5.67
N SER A 37 3.37 2.57 -4.59
CA SER A 37 2.43 2.78 -3.49
C SER A 37 2.84 4.02 -2.67
N SER A 38 1.85 4.74 -2.12
CA SER A 38 2.13 5.81 -1.16
C SER A 38 2.98 5.33 0.02
N LYS A 39 3.97 6.13 0.42
CA LYS A 39 4.80 5.85 1.59
C LYS A 39 4.18 6.49 2.82
N VAL A 40 3.82 5.69 3.83
CA VAL A 40 3.23 6.17 5.08
C VAL A 40 4.26 6.07 6.20
N ALA A 41 4.45 7.16 6.95
CA ALA A 41 5.29 7.21 8.13
C ALA A 41 4.58 7.96 9.25
N PHE A 42 4.78 7.52 10.49
CA PHE A 42 4.29 8.21 11.67
C PHE A 42 5.47 8.44 12.62
N LYS A 43 5.81 9.71 12.88
CA LYS A 43 6.95 10.11 13.71
C LYS A 43 6.59 11.33 14.55
N ASP A 44 6.92 11.29 15.84
CA ASP A 44 6.74 12.41 16.77
C ASP A 44 5.32 13.00 16.78
N GLY A 45 4.30 12.15 16.64
CA GLY A 45 2.90 12.57 16.59
C GLY A 45 2.47 13.19 15.27
N VAL A 46 3.29 13.08 14.22
CA VAL A 46 2.99 13.54 12.86
C VAL A 46 2.91 12.35 11.92
N LEU A 47 1.78 12.24 11.23
CA LEU A 47 1.58 11.35 10.09
C LEU A 47 2.10 12.05 8.84
N SER A 48 2.90 11.35 8.03
CA SER A 48 3.38 11.78 6.72
C SER A 48 3.04 10.71 5.69
N ILE A 49 2.42 11.11 4.59
CA ILE A 49 2.04 10.25 3.47
C ILE A 49 2.60 10.86 2.18
N GLY A 50 3.52 10.16 1.52
CA GLY A 50 4.09 10.58 0.24
C GLY A 50 3.40 9.90 -0.94
N PHE A 51 3.04 10.67 -1.96
CA PHE A 51 2.37 10.24 -3.19
C PHE A 51 3.25 10.55 -4.41
N PRO A 52 3.61 9.54 -5.23
CA PRO A 52 4.46 9.70 -6.40
C PRO A 52 3.69 10.37 -7.54
N THR A 53 3.74 11.70 -7.56
CA THR A 53 2.92 12.56 -8.45
C THR A 53 3.77 13.39 -9.41
N SER A 54 5.07 13.09 -9.52
CA SER A 54 6.04 13.77 -10.40
C SER A 54 5.67 13.83 -11.89
N ALA A 55 4.77 12.96 -12.34
CA ALA A 55 4.25 12.95 -13.71
C ALA A 55 3.13 13.99 -13.96
N PHE A 56 2.73 14.75 -12.94
CA PHE A 56 1.62 15.71 -12.97
C PHE A 56 2.10 17.09 -12.56
N LYS A 57 1.42 18.13 -13.04
CA LYS A 57 1.64 19.49 -12.56
C LYS A 57 0.92 19.69 -11.22
N PRO A 58 1.40 20.56 -10.32
CA PRO A 58 0.72 20.85 -9.07
C PRO A 58 -0.74 21.31 -9.23
N GLU A 59 -1.03 22.03 -10.32
CA GLU A 59 -2.38 22.52 -10.66
C GLU A 59 -3.34 21.41 -11.10
N GLU A 60 -2.83 20.23 -11.48
CA GLU A 60 -3.60 19.06 -11.90
C GLU A 60 -3.93 18.13 -10.72
N LEU A 61 -3.41 18.42 -9.53
CA LEU A 61 -3.60 17.63 -8.31
C LEU A 61 -4.81 18.12 -7.51
N GLU A 62 -5.62 17.17 -7.06
CA GLU A 62 -6.72 17.41 -6.14
C GLU A 62 -6.56 16.52 -4.90
N VAL A 63 -6.69 17.11 -3.71
CA VAL A 63 -6.54 16.41 -2.44
C VAL A 63 -7.76 16.67 -1.59
N ASN A 64 -8.51 15.61 -1.32
CA ASN A 64 -9.77 15.67 -0.60
C ASN A 64 -9.79 14.69 0.57
N VAL A 65 -10.53 15.03 1.62
CA VAL A 65 -10.87 14.10 2.70
C VAL A 65 -12.34 13.74 2.55
N VAL A 66 -12.63 12.45 2.35
CA VAL A 66 -13.98 11.94 2.18
C VAL A 66 -14.24 10.86 3.23
N GLY A 67 -15.00 11.22 4.27
CA GLY A 67 -15.14 10.40 5.47
C GLY A 67 -13.79 10.24 6.16
N ASP A 68 -13.36 8.99 6.35
CA ASP A 68 -12.05 8.67 6.96
C ASP A 68 -10.93 8.49 5.93
N ASN A 69 -11.15 8.84 4.65
CA ASN A 69 -10.18 8.60 3.59
C ASN A 69 -9.59 9.90 3.06
N LEU A 70 -8.27 9.96 3.01
CA LEU A 70 -7.53 10.89 2.17
C LEU A 70 -7.57 10.37 0.73
N VAL A 71 -8.08 11.18 -0.18
CA VAL A 71 -8.21 10.90 -1.60
C VAL A 71 -7.35 11.89 -2.37
N VAL A 72 -6.38 11.37 -3.12
CA VAL A 72 -5.53 12.16 -4.02
C VAL A 72 -5.86 11.77 -5.45
N GLU A 73 -6.24 12.75 -6.25
CA GLU A 73 -6.58 12.59 -7.66
C GLU A 73 -5.68 13.47 -8.51
N ALA A 74 -5.26 12.98 -9.68
CA ALA A 74 -4.50 13.75 -10.65
C ALA A 74 -4.86 13.33 -12.07
N LYS A 75 -5.11 14.30 -12.95
CA LYS A 75 -5.43 14.02 -14.35
C LYS A 75 -4.59 14.90 -15.27
N HIS A 76 -3.89 14.25 -16.20
CA HIS A 76 -3.09 14.92 -17.21
C HIS A 76 -3.45 14.39 -18.60
N SER A 77 -3.64 15.27 -19.57
CA SER A 77 -3.79 14.91 -20.98
C SER A 77 -2.85 15.79 -21.80
N SER A 78 -2.05 15.17 -22.66
CA SER A 78 -1.19 15.87 -23.63
C SER A 78 -1.40 15.29 -25.02
N GLU A 79 -1.44 16.17 -26.01
CA GLU A 79 -1.57 15.80 -27.41
C GLU A 79 -0.33 16.25 -28.18
N SER A 80 0.12 15.42 -29.12
CA SER A 80 1.32 15.62 -29.92
C SER A 80 1.05 15.13 -31.35
N GLU A 81 1.92 15.49 -32.30
CA GLU A 81 1.81 15.06 -33.70
C GLU A 81 1.74 13.53 -33.87
N SER A 82 2.32 12.77 -32.94
CA SER A 82 2.38 11.30 -32.98
C SER A 82 1.32 10.60 -32.13
N GLY A 83 0.43 11.36 -31.46
CA GLY A 83 -0.66 10.81 -30.65
C GLY A 83 -0.91 11.58 -29.36
N SER A 84 -1.83 11.04 -28.55
CA SER A 84 -2.18 11.59 -27.24
C SER A 84 -1.72 10.68 -26.10
N ILE A 85 -1.43 11.29 -24.95
CA ILE A 85 -1.13 10.61 -23.70
C ILE A 85 -2.07 11.14 -22.63
N GLU A 86 -2.85 10.23 -22.04
CA GLU A 86 -3.65 10.50 -20.86
C GLU A 86 -3.08 9.74 -19.66
N ARG A 87 -2.94 10.44 -18.53
CA ARG A 87 -2.55 9.86 -17.24
C ARG A 87 -3.61 10.21 -16.22
N LEU A 88 -4.01 9.20 -15.45
CA LEU A 88 -4.92 9.33 -14.32
C LEU A 88 -4.27 8.67 -13.10
N PHE A 89 -4.23 9.39 -12.00
CA PHE A 89 -3.84 8.89 -10.69
C PHE A 89 -5.00 9.07 -9.73
N VAL A 90 -5.38 8.01 -9.03
CA VAL A 90 -6.33 8.06 -7.94
C VAL A 90 -5.81 7.15 -6.84
N GLN A 91 -5.46 7.73 -5.69
CA GLN A 91 -5.07 6.96 -4.53
C GLN A 91 -5.89 7.34 -3.32
N LYS A 92 -6.42 6.31 -2.65
CA LYS A 92 -7.20 6.45 -1.42
C LYS A 92 -6.41 5.83 -0.27
N VAL A 93 -6.22 6.60 0.78
CA VAL A 93 -5.53 6.17 2.01
C VAL A 93 -6.47 6.41 3.17
N ARG A 94 -6.77 5.36 3.92
CA ARG A 94 -7.56 5.48 5.15
C ARG A 94 -6.71 6.16 6.22
N LEU A 95 -7.23 7.25 6.76
CA LEU A 95 -6.62 7.97 7.87
C LEU A 95 -6.99 7.28 9.19
N PRO A 96 -6.04 7.14 10.14
CA PRO A 96 -6.35 6.69 11.49
C PRO A 96 -7.31 7.66 12.20
N GLU A 97 -8.15 7.14 13.08
CA GLU A 97 -9.11 7.94 13.88
C GLU A 97 -8.40 8.97 14.78
N ASP A 98 -7.16 8.67 15.16
CA ASP A 98 -6.33 9.52 16.00
C ASP A 98 -5.71 10.72 15.26
N VAL A 99 -5.98 10.90 13.97
CA VAL A 99 -5.50 12.05 13.19
C VAL A 99 -6.46 13.23 13.32
N ASP A 100 -5.88 14.42 13.49
CA ASP A 100 -6.61 15.68 13.47
C ASP A 100 -6.77 16.17 12.01
N PHE A 101 -7.99 16.10 11.47
CA PHE A 101 -8.28 16.44 10.09
C PHE A 101 -8.01 17.92 9.76
N ASP A 102 -8.19 18.82 10.73
CA ASP A 102 -7.95 20.26 10.54
C ASP A 102 -6.46 20.59 10.40
N SER A 103 -5.61 19.67 10.87
CA SER A 103 -4.15 19.81 10.79
C SER A 103 -3.55 19.25 9.49
N ILE A 104 -4.38 18.74 8.57
CA ILE A 104 -3.92 18.18 7.30
C ILE A 104 -3.36 19.28 6.41
N GLN A 105 -2.13 19.08 5.93
CA GLN A 105 -1.46 19.97 5.01
C GLN A 105 -0.76 19.18 3.92
N GLY A 106 -0.96 19.59 2.67
CA GLY A 106 -0.28 19.05 1.50
C GLY A 106 0.83 19.98 1.02
N THR A 107 2.00 19.42 0.71
CA THR A 107 3.12 20.13 0.10
C THR A 107 3.69 19.32 -1.05
N THR A 108 4.05 19.98 -2.14
CA THR A 108 4.69 19.33 -3.29
C THR A 108 6.18 19.68 -3.30
N ASP A 109 7.03 18.68 -3.50
CA ASP A 109 8.47 18.89 -3.64
C ASP A 109 8.83 19.43 -5.04
N VAL A 110 10.10 19.80 -5.23
CA VAL A 110 10.62 20.31 -6.51
C VAL A 110 10.53 19.25 -7.62
N GLN A 111 10.45 17.97 -7.26
CA GLN A 111 10.33 16.85 -8.19
C GLN A 111 8.87 16.56 -8.57
N GLY A 112 7.90 17.27 -7.98
CA GLY A 112 6.48 17.10 -8.25
C GLY A 112 5.81 16.01 -7.42
N ASN A 113 6.47 15.46 -6.38
CA ASN A 113 5.84 14.51 -5.47
C ASN A 113 5.10 15.24 -4.35
N LEU A 114 3.85 14.86 -4.14
CA LEU A 114 3.00 15.35 -3.06
C LEU A 114 3.33 14.62 -1.75
N SER A 115 3.50 15.38 -0.69
CA SER A 115 3.58 14.92 0.70
C SER A 115 2.40 15.51 1.47
N VAL A 116 1.57 14.65 2.04
CA VAL A 116 0.48 15.06 2.94
C VAL A 116 0.91 14.77 4.37
N THR A 117 0.82 15.76 5.24
CA THR A 117 1.13 15.64 6.66
C THR A 117 -0.08 15.96 7.51
N ALA A 118 -0.20 15.31 8.65
CA ALA A 118 -1.28 15.54 9.60
C ALA A 118 -0.78 15.27 11.02
N ARG A 119 -1.23 16.04 12.01
CA ARG A 119 -0.91 15.82 13.42
C ARG A 119 -1.87 14.81 14.02
N ALA A 120 -1.38 14.05 14.99
CA ALA A 120 -2.24 13.28 15.87
C ALA A 120 -3.03 14.22 16.80
N LYS A 121 -4.27 13.85 17.06
CA LYS A 121 -5.09 14.44 18.11
C LYS A 121 -4.32 14.35 19.41
N LYS A 122 -4.30 15.46 20.15
CA LYS A 122 -3.66 15.50 21.47
C LYS A 122 -4.31 14.40 22.33
N PRO A 123 -3.53 13.49 22.94
CA PRO A 123 -4.14 12.50 23.82
C PRO A 123 -4.88 13.26 24.92
N ALA A 124 -6.18 13.00 25.07
CA ALA A 124 -6.84 13.26 26.34
C ALA A 124 -5.96 12.58 27.40
N ALA A 125 -5.56 13.30 28.46
CA ALA A 125 -4.61 12.77 29.43
C ALA A 125 -5.10 11.41 29.96
N ILE A 126 -4.55 10.30 29.46
CA ILE A 126 -4.82 8.97 29.98
C ILE A 126 -3.84 8.78 31.13
N GLU A 127 -4.30 9.15 32.33
CA GLU A 127 -3.66 8.70 33.56
C GLU A 127 -3.81 7.18 33.68
N GLY A 128 -2.71 6.43 33.53
CA GLY A 128 -2.70 5.02 33.87
C GLY A 128 -1.84 4.16 32.95
N LYS A 129 -0.53 4.13 33.22
CA LYS A 129 0.36 3.10 32.68
C LYS A 129 -0.07 1.74 33.26
N ARG A 130 -0.61 0.84 32.44
CA ARG A 130 -0.99 -0.52 32.85
C ARG A 130 0.09 -1.50 32.41
N THR A 131 0.75 -2.16 33.37
CA THR A 131 1.73 -3.22 33.09
C THR A 131 0.97 -4.50 32.74
N ILE A 132 1.20 -5.04 31.54
CA ILE A 132 0.64 -6.32 31.09
C ILE A 132 1.68 -7.42 31.40
N PRO A 133 1.38 -8.39 32.29
CA PRO A 133 2.30 -9.49 32.54
C PRO A 133 2.35 -10.46 31.35
N ILE A 134 3.56 -10.85 30.93
CA ILE A 134 3.79 -11.82 29.86
C ILE A 134 3.94 -13.20 30.52
N GLY A 135 2.98 -14.09 30.26
CA GLY A 135 3.04 -15.50 30.67
C GLY A 135 3.74 -16.35 29.61
N ILE A 136 4.65 -17.23 30.04
CA ILE A 136 5.25 -18.24 29.17
C ILE A 136 4.18 -19.32 28.91
N ALA A 137 3.85 -19.57 27.65
CA ALA A 137 2.94 -20.65 27.28
C ALA A 137 3.56 -22.01 27.68
N PRO A 138 2.79 -22.93 28.30
CA PRO A 138 3.32 -24.24 28.66
C PRO A 138 3.67 -25.03 27.39
N THR A 139 4.94 -25.31 27.17
CA THR A 139 5.39 -26.28 26.17
C THR A 139 5.17 -27.67 26.74
N ASN A 140 4.12 -28.36 26.29
CA ASN A 140 3.92 -29.78 26.62
C ASN A 140 5.01 -30.63 25.95
N SER A 141 6.10 -30.87 26.67
CA SER A 141 6.99 -32.00 26.40
C SER A 141 6.34 -33.27 26.95
N LYS A 142 5.69 -34.03 26.08
CA LYS A 142 5.37 -35.44 26.35
C LYS A 142 6.68 -36.23 26.27
N ASP A 143 7.28 -36.49 27.43
CA ASP A 143 8.18 -37.62 27.58
C ASP A 143 7.32 -38.89 27.53
N GLU A 144 7.29 -39.54 26.37
CA GLU A 144 6.77 -40.90 26.23
C GLU A 144 7.93 -41.88 26.43
N LYS A 145 7.66 -42.82 27.31
CA LYS A 145 8.54 -43.80 27.95
C LYS A 145 8.99 -44.91 27.02
#